data_AF-A0AAV7AVM6-F1
#
_entry.id   AF-A0AAV7AVM6-F1
#
_cell.length_a   1.000
_cell.length_b   1.000
_cell.length_c   1.000
_cell.angle_alpha   90.00
_cell.angle_beta   90.00
_cell.angle_gamma   90.00
#
_symmetry.space_group_name_H-M   'P 1'
#
loop_
_entity.id
_entity.type
_entity.pdbx_description
1 polymer ?
#
loop_
_entity_poly.entity_id
_entity_poly.type
_entity_poly.pdbx_seq_one_letter_code
_entity_poly.pdbx_strand_id
1 'polypeptide(L)'
;MDWLCGKAMTRLHLLRKLRSFQISTLILKIFYQTMMASGLFYAFVCWGGGLNSREKNRLNKVIQKDQSTFGETLHLLEEVWQTRCLRKFDTIAKNISHPLHDTTAATE
;
A
#
# COMPACT_ATOMS: atom_id res chain seq x y z
N MET A 1 0.80 -11.23 -11.33
CA MET A 1 0.97 -10.53 -10.04
C MET A 1 2.27 -9.73 -10.01
N ASP A 2 3.39 -10.31 -10.46
CA ASP A 2 4.71 -9.67 -10.52
C ASP A 2 4.74 -8.33 -11.26
N TRP A 3 3.87 -8.14 -12.25
CA TRP A 3 3.71 -6.87 -12.97
C TRP A 3 3.34 -5.70 -12.03
N LEU A 4 2.46 -5.95 -11.06
CA LEU A 4 1.98 -4.95 -10.11
C LEU A 4 3.09 -4.58 -9.12
N CYS A 5 3.77 -5.60 -8.61
CA CYS A 5 4.99 -5.46 -7.82
C CYS A 5 6.09 -4.73 -8.61
N GLY A 6 6.26 -5.05 -9.88
CA GLY A 6 7.20 -4.41 -10.80
C GLY A 6 6.94 -2.91 -10.89
N LYS A 7 5.69 -2.52 -11.14
CA LYS A 7 5.29 -1.10 -11.16
C LYS A 7 5.49 -0.39 -9.82
N ALA A 8 5.15 -1.04 -8.70
CA ALA A 8 5.39 -0.48 -7.37
C ALA A 8 6.89 -0.27 -7.11
N MET A 9 7.72 -1.25 -7.48
CA MET A 9 9.17 -1.17 -7.36
C MET A 9 9.79 -0.11 -8.27
N THR A 10 9.30 0.08 -9.50
CA THR A 10 9.75 1.17 -10.39
C THR A 10 9.50 2.53 -9.74
N ARG A 11 8.33 2.74 -9.14
CA ARG A 11 8.00 4.00 -8.45
C ARG A 11 8.85 4.22 -7.20
N LEU A 12 9.13 3.17 -6.43
CA LEU A 12 10.05 3.23 -5.30
C LEU A 12 11.51 3.47 -5.73
N HIS A 13 11.92 2.91 -6.87
CA HIS A 13 13.23 3.21 -7.44
C HIS A 13 13.33 4.68 -7.88
N LEU A 14 12.26 5.22 -8.48
CA LEU A 14 12.19 6.65 -8.79
C LEU A 14 12.22 7.51 -7.52
N LEU A 15 11.52 7.12 -6.45
CA LEU A 15 11.58 7.78 -5.14
C LEU A 15 13.04 7.89 -4.66
N ARG A 16 13.82 6.81 -4.76
CA ARG A 16 15.24 6.81 -4.40
C ARG A 16 16.10 7.70 -5.28
N LYS A 17 15.85 7.74 -6.58
CA LYS A 17 16.54 8.66 -7.49
C LYS A 17 16.20 10.11 -7.18
N LEU A 18 14.92 10.44 -7.03
CA LEU A 18 14.48 11.79 -6.65
C LEU A 18 15.12 12.23 -5.32
N ARG A 19 15.26 11.29 -4.39
CA ARG A 19 15.99 11.51 -3.15
C ARG A 19 17.49 11.77 -3.36
N SER A 20 18.18 11.06 -4.27
CA SER A 20 19.61 11.32 -4.52
C SER A 20 19.87 12.71 -5.08
N PHE A 21 18.85 13.37 -5.63
CA PHE A 21 18.91 14.77 -6.04
C PHE A 21 18.67 15.78 -4.89
N GLN A 22 18.66 15.33 -3.62
CA GLN A 22 18.41 16.17 -2.43
C GLN A 22 17.12 17.01 -2.50
N ILE A 23 16.09 16.48 -3.15
CA ILE A 23 14.77 17.12 -3.22
C ILE A 23 14.14 17.17 -1.82
N SER A 24 13.39 18.24 -1.54
CA SER A 24 12.67 18.43 -0.27
C SER A 24 11.88 17.17 0.14
N THR A 25 12.01 16.81 1.42
CA THR A 25 11.31 15.68 2.05
C THR A 25 9.78 15.79 1.90
N LEU A 26 9.25 17.02 1.80
CA LEU A 26 7.84 17.28 1.56
C LEU A 26 7.37 16.75 0.20
N ILE A 27 8.12 17.03 -0.87
CA ILE A 27 7.80 16.56 -2.22
C ILE A 27 7.86 15.04 -2.28
N LEU A 28 8.84 14.45 -1.58
CA LEU A 28 9.00 13.01 -1.51
C LEU A 28 7.85 12.33 -0.75
N LYS A 29 7.36 12.97 0.33
CA LYS A 29 6.19 12.53 1.10
C LYS A 29 4.91 12.60 0.26
N ILE A 30 4.69 13.68 -0.48
CA ILE A 30 3.54 13.83 -1.38
C ILE A 30 3.58 12.78 -2.49
N PHE A 31 4.75 12.53 -3.10
CA PHE A 31 4.90 11.51 -4.12
C PHE A 31 4.60 10.10 -3.58
N TYR A 32 5.10 9.79 -2.38
CA TYR A 32 4.79 8.53 -1.71
C TYR A 32 3.30 8.40 -1.41
N GLN A 33 2.68 9.41 -0.80
CA GLN A 33 1.23 9.41 -0.53
C GLN A 33 0.40 9.26 -1.81
N THR A 34 0.81 9.89 -2.91
CA THR A 34 0.15 9.78 -4.22
C THR A 34 0.31 8.37 -4.79
N MET A 35 1.48 7.75 -4.66
CA MET A 35 1.69 6.35 -5.04
C MET A 35 0.79 5.42 -4.23
N MET A 36 0.65 5.67 -2.92
CA MET A 36 -0.25 4.94 -2.05
C MET A 36 -1.72 5.16 -2.42
N ALA A 37 -2.11 6.37 -2.79
CA ALA A 37 -3.48 6.70 -3.24
C ALA A 37 -3.80 6.18 -4.65
N SER A 38 -2.79 5.78 -5.43
CA SER A 38 -2.99 5.37 -6.82
C SER A 38 -3.69 4.00 -6.95
N GLY A 39 -4.31 3.77 -8.11
CA GLY A 39 -4.97 2.50 -8.45
C GLY A 39 -4.07 1.26 -8.37
N LEU A 40 -2.74 1.43 -8.38
CA LEU A 40 -1.78 0.34 -8.12
C LEU A 40 -1.94 -0.23 -6.71
N PHE A 41 -2.19 0.64 -5.73
CA PHE A 41 -2.38 0.22 -4.36
C PHE A 41 -3.76 -0.39 -4.16
N TYR A 42 -4.78 0.13 -4.84
CA TYR A 42 -6.09 -0.49 -4.87
C TYR A 42 -6.06 -1.89 -5.47
N ALA A 43 -5.35 -2.07 -6.58
CA ALA A 43 -5.13 -3.39 -7.16
C ALA A 43 -4.30 -4.29 -6.22
N PHE A 44 -3.34 -3.74 -5.46
CA PHE A 44 -2.65 -4.47 -4.41
C PHE A 44 -3.56 -4.82 -3.22
N VAL A 45 -4.55 -4.00 -2.88
CA VAL A 45 -5.60 -4.31 -1.87
C VAL A 45 -6.47 -5.47 -2.34
N CYS A 46 -6.96 -5.43 -3.57
CA CYS A 46 -7.85 -6.48 -4.09
C CYS A 46 -7.11 -7.80 -4.37
N TRP A 47 -5.83 -7.74 -4.77
CA TRP A 47 -5.09 -8.90 -5.30
C TRP A 47 -3.85 -9.26 -4.48
N GLY A 48 -3.48 -8.48 -3.45
CA GLY A 48 -2.25 -8.65 -2.67
C GLY A 48 -2.23 -9.90 -1.79
N GLY A 49 -3.38 -10.56 -1.61
CA GLY A 49 -3.46 -11.90 -1.00
C GLY A 49 -2.68 -12.96 -1.78
N GLY A 50 -2.54 -12.80 -3.11
CA GLY A 50 -1.81 -13.71 -3.99
C GLY A 50 -0.32 -13.42 -4.15
N LEU A 51 0.25 -12.50 -3.36
CA LEU A 51 1.67 -12.16 -3.42
C LEU A 51 2.51 -13.08 -2.56
N ASN A 52 3.60 -13.58 -3.14
CA ASN A 52 4.50 -14.47 -2.43
C ASN A 52 5.23 -13.72 -1.30
N SER A 53 5.49 -14.41 -0.18
CA SER A 53 6.19 -13.82 0.98
C SER A 53 7.53 -13.19 0.61
N ARG A 54 8.19 -13.69 -0.44
CA ARG A 54 9.43 -13.13 -1.01
C ARG A 54 9.24 -11.73 -1.58
N GLU A 55 8.16 -11.49 -2.31
CA GLU A 55 7.86 -10.20 -2.92
C GLU A 55 7.50 -9.17 -1.85
N LYS A 56 6.66 -9.58 -0.87
CA LYS A 56 6.32 -8.76 0.30
C LYS A 56 7.57 -8.34 1.08
N ASN A 57 8.45 -9.29 1.39
CA ASN A 57 9.71 -8.99 2.09
C ASN A 57 10.65 -8.07 1.29
N ARG A 58 10.74 -8.25 -0.03
CA ARG A 58 11.56 -7.38 -0.88
C ARG A 58 11.04 -5.94 -0.87
N LEU A 59 9.72 -5.78 -0.90
CA LEU A 59 9.05 -4.47 -0.87
C LEU A 59 9.20 -3.80 0.49
N ASN A 60 9.01 -4.54 1.59
CA ASN A 60 9.21 -4.06 2.95
C ASN A 60 10.67 -3.63 3.21
N LYS A 61 11.66 -4.42 2.79
CA LYS A 61 13.09 -4.04 2.90
C LYS A 61 13.41 -2.74 2.17
N VAL A 62 12.82 -2.56 1.00
CA VAL A 62 13.01 -1.37 0.19
C VAL A 62 12.53 -0.12 0.94
N ILE A 63 11.36 -0.25 1.57
CA ILE A 63 10.69 0.84 2.27
C ILE A 63 11.31 1.12 3.63
N GLN A 64 11.73 0.09 4.38
CA GLN A 64 12.47 0.27 5.63
C GLN A 64 13.78 1.04 5.42
N LYS A 65 14.49 0.75 4.33
CA LYS A 65 15.71 1.49 3.99
C LYS A 65 15.42 2.96 3.68
N ASP A 66 14.29 3.21 3.03
CA ASP A 66 13.89 4.58 2.71
C ASP A 66 13.42 5.31 3.99
N GLN A 67 12.59 4.66 4.83
CA GLN A 67 12.07 5.10 6.15
C GLN A 67 13.19 5.48 7.13
N SER A 68 14.16 4.59 7.34
CA SER A 68 15.30 4.81 8.24
C SER A 68 16.05 6.09 7.90
N THR A 69 15.94 6.55 6.66
CA THR A 69 16.64 7.73 6.19
C THR A 69 15.71 8.96 6.06
N PHE A 70 14.39 8.84 6.28
CA PHE A 70 13.49 10.00 6.41
C PHE A 70 13.49 10.60 7.81
N GLY A 71 13.98 9.87 8.82
CA GLY A 71 13.96 10.29 10.23
C GLY A 71 12.56 10.32 10.85
N GLU A 72 11.53 9.99 10.07
CA GLU A 72 10.12 9.93 10.46
C GLU A 72 9.56 8.57 10.01
N THR A 73 8.68 7.98 10.82
CA THR A 73 8.06 6.69 10.52
C THR A 73 7.11 6.86 9.33
N LEU A 74 7.61 6.65 8.11
CA LEU A 74 6.73 6.32 6.99
C LEU A 74 6.01 5.03 7.41
N HIS A 75 4.69 4.94 7.31
CA HIS A 75 4.00 3.69 7.65
C HIS A 75 4.48 2.55 6.74
N LEU A 76 4.66 1.34 7.29
CA LEU A 76 5.05 0.18 6.50
C LEU A 76 4.00 -0.03 5.40
N LEU A 77 4.42 -0.35 4.18
CA LEU A 77 3.47 -0.53 3.07
C LEU A 77 2.38 -1.54 3.40
N GLU A 78 2.79 -2.61 4.07
CA GLU A 78 1.92 -3.67 4.54
C GLU A 78 0.94 -3.17 5.60
N GLU A 79 1.35 -2.27 6.49
CA GLU A 79 0.47 -1.68 7.51
C GLU A 79 -0.55 -0.72 6.88
N VAL A 80 -0.12 0.12 5.93
CA VAL A 80 -1.06 0.99 5.18
C VAL A 80 -1.99 0.15 4.31
N TRP A 81 -1.48 -0.92 3.72
CA TRP A 81 -2.27 -1.89 2.96
C TRP A 81 -3.30 -2.55 3.85
N GLN A 82 -2.90 -3.15 4.98
CA GLN A 82 -3.79 -3.78 5.95
C GLN A 82 -4.85 -2.80 6.43
N THR A 83 -4.44 -1.59 6.85
CA THR A 83 -5.37 -0.54 7.31
C THR A 83 -6.38 -0.19 6.22
N ARG A 84 -5.97 -0.10 4.96
CA ARG A 84 -6.87 0.21 3.84
C ARG A 84 -7.73 -0.97 3.41
N CYS A 85 -7.22 -2.19 3.44
CA CYS A 85 -7.99 -3.42 3.28
C CYS A 85 -9.09 -3.48 4.33
N LEU A 86 -8.74 -3.30 5.61
CA LEU A 86 -9.68 -3.29 6.72
C LEU A 86 -10.71 -2.18 6.59
N ARG A 87 -10.29 -0.96 6.23
CA ARG A 87 -11.23 0.15 6.00
C ARG A 87 -12.19 -0.13 4.85
N LYS A 88 -11.69 -0.70 3.75
CA LYS A 88 -12.52 -1.06 2.60
C LYS A 88 -13.47 -2.20 2.93
N PHE A 89 -12.99 -3.19 3.69
CA PHE A 89 -13.81 -4.29 4.21
C PHE A 89 -14.91 -3.77 5.13
N ASP A 90 -14.58 -2.91 6.09
CA ASP A 90 -15.54 -2.27 6.99
C ASP A 90 -16.59 -1.45 6.22
N THR A 91 -16.17 -0.74 5.16
CA THR A 91 -17.09 -0.02 4.27
C THR A 91 -18.04 -0.98 3.52
N ILE A 92 -17.55 -2.15 3.11
CA ILE A 92 -18.36 -3.17 2.44
C ILE A 92 -19.32 -3.85 3.43
N ALA A 93 -18.83 -4.20 4.63
CA ALA A 93 -19.61 -4.83 5.68
C ALA A 93 -20.76 -3.94 6.18
N LYS A 94 -20.53 -2.62 6.27
CA LYS A 94 -21.55 -1.62 6.66
C LYS A 94 -22.50 -1.22 5.52
N ASN A 95 -22.31 -1.73 4.31
CA ASN A 95 -23.14 -1.36 3.17
C ASN A 95 -24.39 -2.23 3.08
N ILE A 96 -25.53 -1.65 3.46
CA ILE A 96 -26.85 -2.30 3.49
C ILE A 96 -27.30 -2.79 2.10
N SER A 97 -26.87 -2.13 1.03
CA SER A 97 -27.18 -2.53 -0.35
C SER A 97 -26.24 -3.60 -0.91
N HIS A 98 -25.29 -4.08 -0.12
CA HIS A 98 -24.34 -5.09 -0.58
C HIS A 98 -25.04 -6.47 -0.65
N PRO A 99 -24.90 -7.23 -1.76
CA PRO A 99 -25.61 -8.50 -1.95
C PRO A 99 -25.25 -9.60 -0.94
N LEU A 100 -24.18 -9.43 -0.15
CA LEU A 100 -23.81 -10.32 0.97
C LEU A 100 -24.09 -9.72 2.36
N HIS A 101 -24.74 -8.56 2.47
CA HIS A 101 -24.99 -7.89 3.74
C HIS A 101 -25.88 -8.73 4.68
N ASP A 102 -26.88 -9.42 4.13
CA ASP A 102 -27.83 -10.23 4.91
C ASP A 102 -27.18 -11.49 5.51
N THR A 103 -26.11 -12.01 4.89
CA THR A 103 -25.38 -13.18 5.42
C THR A 103 -24.53 -12.83 6.63
N THR A 104 -24.04 -11.59 6.71
CA THR A 104 -23.24 -11.12 7.85
C THR A 104 -24.07 -10.75 9.07
N ALA A 105 -25.36 -10.44 8.89
CA ALA A 105 -26.29 -10.14 9.99
C ALA A 105 -26.95 -11.39 10.60
N ALA A 106 -26.97 -12.52 9.88
CA ALA A 106 -27.63 -13.75 10.31
C ALA A 106 -26.78 -14.68 11.22
N THR A 107 -25.60 -14.22 11.65
CA THR A 107 -24.67 -15.01 12.49
C THR A 107 -24.42 -14.37 13.87
N GLU A 108 -25.37 -13.57 14.37
CA GLU A 108 -25.46 -13.14 15.77
C GLU A 108 -26.70 -13.73 16.44
#